data_AF-A0A662EY29-F1
#
_entry.id   AF-A0A662EY29-F1
#
_cell.length_a   1.000
_cell.length_b   1.000
_cell.length_c   1.000
_cell.angle_alpha   90.00
_cell.angle_beta   90.00
_cell.angle_gamma   90.00
#
_symmetry.space_group_name_H-M   'P 1'
#
loop_
_entity.id
_entity.type
_entity.pdbx_description
1 polymer ?
#
loop_
_entity_poly.entity_id
_entity_poly.type
_entity_poly.pdbx_seq_one_letter_code
_entity_poly.pdbx_strand_id
1 'polypeptide(L)'
;MSRSQVPSARSFLFRERESDQYKKLPAISLFSGAGLSDLGYELAGFQFLVHSELEPNRAELCTRNFPDSICVIGDLWKTWEEVVSKYQERTQKPPALVSVTPPCQGLSSSNPSRGKVKDPSTNDERNLLLLASIPVIKELKPRMTVVENVPQVLQRVVCIEESEEPRELVEIFERSLGSEYRIFSTLVQMADYGVPQDRNRAILVAIRADEPCVKQTETQGLLPLPRPTHAEIPEDGLCPWITLEEWFNQMDYPTLDAKSSKSARCDSDPLHFVPSYQEDRYLMVADIPPK
;
A
#
# COMPACT_ATOMS: atom_id res chain seq x y z
N MET A 1 -11.71 -6.41 29.00
CA MET A 1 -11.18 -6.63 27.64
C MET A 1 -9.72 -6.19 27.67
N SER A 2 -8.77 -7.13 27.59
CA SER A 2 -7.35 -6.78 27.72
C SER A 2 -6.93 -5.94 26.52
N ARG A 3 -6.26 -4.81 26.78
CA ARG A 3 -5.61 -3.99 25.77
C ARG A 3 -4.77 -4.93 24.90
N SER A 4 -5.15 -5.12 23.64
CA SER A 4 -4.27 -5.76 22.67
C SER A 4 -3.04 -4.89 22.58
N GLN A 5 -1.92 -5.35 23.13
CA GLN A 5 -0.64 -4.68 22.99
C GLN A 5 -0.37 -4.59 21.49
N VAL A 6 -0.49 -3.38 20.93
CA VAL A 6 -0.02 -3.11 19.57
C VAL A 6 1.47 -3.47 19.60
N PRO A 7 1.92 -4.47 18.82
CA PRO A 7 3.33 -4.85 18.81
C PRO A 7 4.16 -3.62 18.45
N SER A 8 5.26 -3.37 19.16
CA SER A 8 6.15 -2.27 18.82
C SER A 8 6.62 -2.41 17.36
N ALA A 9 6.86 -1.29 16.66
CA ALA A 9 7.36 -1.32 15.28
C ALA A 9 8.65 -2.17 15.15
N ARG A 10 9.46 -2.24 16.21
CA ARG A 10 10.59 -3.18 16.35
C ARG A 10 10.16 -4.65 16.33
N SER A 11 9.18 -5.04 17.13
CA SER A 11 8.66 -6.41 17.10
C SER A 11 7.96 -6.77 15.78
N PHE A 12 7.47 -5.77 15.02
CA PHE A 12 6.81 -5.95 13.73
C PHE A 12 7.81 -6.17 12.57
N LEU A 13 8.93 -5.43 12.53
CA LEU A 13 9.96 -5.60 11.49
C LEU A 13 10.87 -6.82 11.73
N PHE A 14 11.00 -7.26 13.00
CA PHE A 14 11.95 -8.31 13.40
C PHE A 14 11.28 -9.55 14.00
N ARG A 15 9.95 -9.72 13.92
CA ARG A 15 9.31 -10.94 14.43
C ARG A 15 9.77 -12.16 13.64
N GLU A 16 10.17 -13.20 14.35
CA GLU A 16 9.94 -14.57 13.88
C GLU A 16 8.44 -14.68 13.59
N ARG A 17 8.10 -14.88 12.32
CA ARG A 17 6.73 -14.95 11.81
C ARG A 17 6.01 -16.04 12.61
N GLU A 18 5.13 -15.68 13.55
CA GLU A 18 4.42 -16.67 14.38
C GLU A 18 3.71 -17.69 13.49
N SER A 19 3.96 -18.96 13.79
CA SER A 19 3.84 -20.12 12.92
C SER A 19 2.41 -20.51 12.52
N ASP A 20 2.22 -20.78 11.23
CA ASP A 20 1.62 -21.99 10.60
C ASP A 20 0.29 -22.59 11.08
N GLN A 21 -0.49 -21.97 11.96
CA GLN A 21 -1.79 -22.55 12.34
C GLN A 21 -2.86 -22.50 11.24
N TYR A 22 -2.69 -21.65 10.22
CA TYR A 22 -3.65 -21.51 9.12
C TYR A 22 -3.00 -21.73 7.77
N LYS A 23 -3.74 -22.39 6.88
CA LYS A 23 -3.34 -22.54 5.48
C LYS A 23 -3.34 -21.16 4.82
N LYS A 24 -2.14 -20.64 4.55
CA LYS A 24 -1.96 -19.30 3.98
C LYS A 24 -2.60 -19.19 2.60
N LEU A 25 -3.22 -18.05 2.33
CA LEU A 25 -3.93 -17.77 1.08
C LEU A 25 -2.94 -17.20 0.05
N PRO A 26 -2.78 -17.81 -1.14
CA PRO A 26 -1.76 -17.39 -2.10
C PRO A 26 -2.06 -15.99 -2.63
N ALA A 27 -1.02 -15.16 -2.75
CA ALA A 27 -1.13 -13.77 -3.18
C ALA A 27 0.00 -13.38 -4.13
N ILE A 28 -0.23 -12.29 -4.88
CA ILE A 28 0.76 -11.61 -5.73
C ILE A 28 0.78 -10.14 -5.36
N SER A 29 1.96 -9.52 -5.34
CA SER A 29 2.13 -8.08 -5.18
C SER A 29 2.70 -7.47 -6.45
N LEU A 30 1.99 -6.51 -7.04
CA LEU A 30 2.39 -5.77 -8.23
C LEU A 30 2.79 -4.36 -7.82
N PHE A 31 3.91 -3.87 -8.33
CA PHE A 31 4.53 -2.60 -7.91
C PHE A 31 4.89 -2.59 -6.41
N SER A 32 5.43 -3.72 -5.96
CA SER A 32 5.59 -4.06 -4.54
C SER A 32 6.51 -3.13 -3.74
N GLY A 33 7.42 -2.40 -4.39
CA GLY A 33 8.44 -1.63 -3.71
C GLY A 33 9.29 -2.54 -2.83
N ALA A 34 9.35 -2.24 -1.53
CA ALA A 34 10.02 -3.06 -0.53
C ALA A 34 9.08 -4.08 0.17
N GLY A 35 7.82 -4.17 -0.29
CA GLY A 35 6.79 -5.05 0.28
C GLY A 35 6.22 -4.58 1.63
N LEU A 36 6.32 -3.28 1.95
CA LEU A 36 5.84 -2.77 3.24
C LEU A 36 4.32 -2.93 3.41
N SER A 37 3.55 -2.66 2.35
CA SER A 37 2.10 -2.87 2.34
C SER A 37 1.73 -4.35 2.47
N ASP A 38 2.59 -5.22 1.93
CA ASP A 38 2.38 -6.67 1.87
C ASP A 38 2.49 -7.34 3.25
N LEU A 39 3.24 -6.74 4.18
CA LEU A 39 3.30 -7.21 5.58
C LEU A 39 1.93 -7.22 6.25
N GLY A 40 1.09 -6.20 6.01
CA GLY A 40 -0.26 -6.15 6.56
C GLY A 40 -1.14 -7.30 6.05
N TYR A 41 -0.98 -7.68 4.78
CA TYR A 41 -1.68 -8.82 4.21
C TYR A 41 -1.13 -10.16 4.74
N GLU A 42 0.19 -10.32 4.92
CA GLU A 42 0.72 -11.54 5.56
C GLU A 42 0.17 -11.73 6.98
N LEU A 43 0.06 -10.65 7.77
CA LEU A 43 -0.58 -10.68 9.09
C LEU A 43 -2.07 -11.06 9.02
N ALA A 44 -2.76 -10.71 7.92
CA ALA A 44 -4.14 -11.10 7.65
C ALA A 44 -4.28 -12.54 7.10
N GLY A 45 -3.18 -13.29 6.96
CA GLY A 45 -3.17 -14.69 6.54
C GLY A 45 -2.91 -14.94 5.05
N PHE A 46 -2.46 -13.93 4.30
CA PHE A 46 -1.99 -14.11 2.92
C PHE A 46 -0.54 -14.60 2.89
N GLN A 47 -0.14 -15.20 1.76
CA GLN A 47 1.24 -15.56 1.45
C GLN A 47 1.56 -15.12 0.04
N PHE A 48 2.46 -14.15 -0.09
CA PHE A 48 2.93 -13.71 -1.39
C PHE A 48 3.86 -14.76 -2.00
N LEU A 49 3.49 -15.26 -3.18
CA LEU A 49 4.31 -16.20 -3.94
C LEU A 49 5.16 -15.50 -5.00
N VAL A 50 4.68 -14.36 -5.49
CA VAL A 50 5.35 -13.51 -6.46
C VAL A 50 5.19 -12.05 -6.09
N HIS A 51 6.29 -11.30 -6.15
CA HIS A 51 6.32 -9.84 -6.16
C HIS A 51 6.82 -9.37 -7.53
N SER A 52 6.32 -8.24 -8.01
CA SER A 52 6.82 -7.53 -9.19
C SER A 52 7.29 -6.14 -8.77
N GLU A 53 8.51 -5.78 -9.14
CA GLU A 53 9.12 -4.48 -8.81
C GLU A 53 10.05 -4.04 -9.94
N LEU A 54 10.00 -2.75 -10.27
CA LEU A 54 10.86 -2.17 -11.31
C LEU A 54 12.29 -1.95 -10.82
N GLU A 55 12.45 -1.43 -9.59
CA GLU A 55 13.74 -0.97 -9.08
C GLU A 55 14.52 -2.10 -8.36
N PRO A 56 15.71 -2.50 -8.85
CA PRO A 56 16.46 -3.62 -8.29
C PRO A 56 16.77 -3.50 -6.79
N ASN A 57 17.09 -2.30 -6.30
CA ASN A 57 17.38 -2.09 -4.87
C ASN A 57 16.15 -2.31 -3.98
N ARG A 58 14.95 -1.99 -4.49
CA ARG A 58 13.69 -2.23 -3.78
C ARG A 58 13.32 -3.71 -3.82
N ALA A 59 13.50 -4.34 -4.98
CA ALA A 59 13.34 -5.77 -5.15
C ALA A 59 14.26 -6.59 -4.24
N GLU A 60 15.52 -6.16 -4.07
CA GLU A 60 16.46 -6.79 -3.14
C GLU A 60 15.94 -6.71 -1.69
N LEU A 61 15.48 -5.54 -1.26
CA LEU A 61 14.88 -5.36 0.07
C LEU A 61 13.59 -6.18 0.22
N CYS A 62 12.74 -6.20 -0.80
CA CYS A 62 11.53 -7.03 -0.84
C CYS A 62 11.86 -8.52 -0.69
N THR A 63 12.91 -8.99 -1.37
CA THR A 63 13.35 -10.40 -1.28
C THR A 63 13.86 -10.74 0.12
N ARG A 64 14.54 -9.81 0.79
CA ARG A 64 14.94 -9.98 2.20
C ARG A 64 13.74 -10.02 3.13
N ASN A 65 12.73 -9.20 2.87
CA ASN A 65 11.51 -9.16 3.67
C ASN A 65 10.62 -10.39 3.43
N PHE A 66 10.57 -10.92 2.19
CA PHE A 66 9.71 -12.02 1.74
C PHE A 66 10.53 -13.12 1.04
N PRO A 67 11.37 -13.88 1.79
CA PRO A 67 12.30 -14.84 1.22
C PRO A 67 11.62 -16.02 0.50
N ASP A 68 10.37 -16.32 0.82
CA ASP A 68 9.59 -17.40 0.20
C ASP A 68 8.93 -16.98 -1.13
N SER A 69 8.96 -15.68 -1.46
CA SER A 69 8.43 -15.14 -2.71
C SER A 69 9.52 -15.03 -3.75
N ILE A 70 9.14 -15.23 -5.01
CA ILE A 70 9.97 -14.86 -6.16
C ILE A 70 9.73 -13.38 -6.46
N CYS A 71 10.79 -12.61 -6.70
CA CYS A 71 10.67 -11.22 -7.15
C CYS A 71 11.01 -11.12 -8.63
N VAL A 72 10.04 -10.76 -9.47
CA VAL A 72 10.23 -10.48 -10.89
C VAL A 72 10.62 -9.01 -11.04
N ILE A 73 11.85 -8.77 -11.50
CA ILE A 73 12.43 -7.42 -11.61
C ILE A 73 12.24 -6.89 -13.02
N GLY A 74 11.48 -5.81 -13.17
CA GLY A 74 11.32 -5.12 -14.44
C GLY A 74 9.99 -4.41 -14.61
N ASP A 75 9.83 -3.80 -15.78
CA ASP A 75 8.60 -3.10 -16.16
C ASP A 75 7.46 -4.10 -16.36
N LEU A 76 6.38 -3.95 -15.56
CA LEU A 76 5.25 -4.86 -15.57
C LEU A 76 4.58 -4.99 -16.95
N TRP A 77 4.62 -3.94 -17.77
CA TRP A 77 4.13 -4.02 -19.16
C TRP A 77 4.83 -5.12 -19.97
N LYS A 78 6.08 -5.43 -19.64
CA LYS A 78 6.94 -6.41 -20.32
C LYS A 78 7.07 -7.72 -19.54
N THR A 79 6.89 -7.68 -18.23
CA THR A 79 7.16 -8.83 -17.33
C THR A 79 5.91 -9.52 -16.80
N TRP A 80 4.70 -9.07 -17.16
CA TRP A 80 3.46 -9.68 -16.65
C TRP A 80 3.37 -11.19 -16.96
N GLU A 81 3.83 -11.66 -18.12
CA GLU A 81 3.85 -13.09 -18.46
C GLU A 81 4.78 -13.88 -17.54
N GLU A 82 5.93 -13.30 -17.18
CA GLU A 82 6.86 -13.90 -16.23
C GLU A 82 6.23 -13.95 -14.82
N VAL A 83 5.55 -12.90 -14.38
CA VAL A 83 4.81 -12.89 -13.11
C VAL A 83 3.79 -14.04 -13.06
N VAL A 84 3.00 -14.20 -14.12
CA VAL A 84 2.02 -15.29 -14.25
C VAL A 84 2.71 -16.65 -14.19
N SER A 85 3.74 -16.84 -15.02
CA SER A 85 4.49 -18.10 -15.10
C SER A 85 5.10 -18.47 -13.75
N LYS A 86 5.78 -17.53 -13.08
CA LYS A 86 6.37 -17.74 -11.75
C LYS A 86 5.35 -18.06 -10.68
N TYR A 87 4.15 -17.50 -10.77
CA TYR A 87 3.08 -17.87 -9.86
C TYR A 87 2.59 -19.31 -10.11
N GLN A 88 2.39 -19.67 -11.38
CA GLN A 88 1.92 -21.00 -11.78
C GLN A 88 2.93 -22.13 -11.50
N GLU A 89 4.24 -21.82 -11.54
CA GLU A 89 5.32 -22.72 -11.09
C GLU A 89 5.15 -23.12 -9.60
N ARG A 90 4.56 -22.24 -8.78
CA ARG A 90 4.37 -22.45 -7.33
C ARG A 90 3.04 -23.10 -6.98
N THR A 91 1.98 -22.78 -7.72
CA THR A 91 0.65 -23.32 -7.48
C THR A 91 -0.26 -23.21 -8.70
N GLN A 92 -1.19 -24.16 -8.83
CA GLN A 92 -2.23 -24.15 -9.87
C GLN A 92 -3.54 -23.49 -9.39
N LYS A 93 -3.58 -23.02 -8.15
CA LYS A 93 -4.76 -22.33 -7.60
C LYS A 93 -4.77 -20.86 -8.02
N PRO A 94 -5.94 -20.28 -8.33
CA PRO A 94 -6.01 -18.83 -8.56
C PRO A 94 -5.57 -18.07 -7.29
N PRO A 95 -4.91 -16.90 -7.41
CA PRO A 95 -4.55 -16.10 -6.26
C PRO A 95 -5.80 -15.73 -5.45
N ALA A 96 -5.70 -15.77 -4.13
CA ALA A 96 -6.72 -15.19 -3.28
C ALA A 96 -6.68 -13.65 -3.36
N LEU A 97 -5.48 -13.07 -3.51
CA LEU A 97 -5.26 -11.63 -3.58
C LEU A 97 -4.25 -11.28 -4.67
N VAL A 98 -4.53 -10.22 -5.43
CA VAL A 98 -3.50 -9.43 -6.12
C VAL A 98 -3.48 -8.02 -5.51
N SER A 99 -2.38 -7.67 -4.84
CA SER A 99 -2.12 -6.32 -4.33
C SER A 99 -1.50 -5.49 -5.46
N VAL A 100 -1.99 -4.27 -5.69
CA VAL A 100 -1.52 -3.39 -6.78
C VAL A 100 -1.28 -1.99 -6.22
N THR A 101 -0.01 -1.55 -6.21
CA THR A 101 0.38 -0.23 -5.66
C THR A 101 1.15 0.59 -6.70
N PRO A 102 0.52 0.95 -7.84
CA PRO A 102 1.24 1.56 -8.94
C PRO A 102 1.74 2.96 -8.56
N PRO A 103 2.94 3.36 -9.00
CA PRO A 103 3.51 4.64 -8.62
C PRO A 103 2.67 5.79 -9.18
N CYS A 104 2.44 6.78 -8.33
CA CYS A 104 1.55 7.90 -8.61
C CYS A 104 2.32 9.16 -9.08
N GLN A 105 3.16 9.01 -10.10
CA GLN A 105 4.01 10.11 -10.56
C GLN A 105 3.18 11.12 -11.39
N GLY A 106 3.05 12.35 -10.89
CA GLY A 106 2.30 13.42 -11.56
C GLY A 106 0.96 13.79 -10.90
N LEU A 107 0.49 13.00 -9.94
CA LEU A 107 -0.81 13.18 -9.26
C LEU A 107 -0.69 13.64 -7.79
N SER A 108 0.54 13.80 -7.27
CA SER A 108 0.75 14.24 -5.88
C SER A 108 0.55 15.75 -5.71
N SER A 109 -0.17 16.12 -4.65
CA SER A 109 -0.40 17.51 -4.22
C SER A 109 0.86 18.26 -3.79
N SER A 110 1.97 17.56 -3.59
CA SER A 110 3.27 18.10 -3.18
C SER A 110 3.93 19.01 -4.24
N ASN A 111 3.33 19.15 -5.42
CA ASN A 111 3.75 20.13 -6.43
C ASN A 111 2.51 20.83 -7.04
N PRO A 112 2.07 21.97 -6.47
CA PRO A 112 0.89 22.72 -6.93
C PRO A 112 0.95 23.17 -8.40
N SER A 113 2.15 23.22 -8.97
CA SER A 113 2.41 23.54 -10.38
C SER A 113 2.18 22.36 -11.34
N ARG A 114 2.19 21.10 -10.86
CA ARG A 114 1.93 19.90 -11.68
C ARG A 114 0.48 19.43 -11.66
N GLY A 115 -0.27 19.71 -10.59
CA GLY A 115 -1.72 19.46 -10.50
C GLY A 115 -2.58 20.30 -11.44
N LYS A 116 -1.97 21.23 -12.21
CA LYS A 116 -2.64 22.01 -13.27
C LYS A 116 -2.47 21.43 -14.67
N VAL A 117 -1.79 20.30 -14.83
CA VAL A 117 -1.74 19.61 -16.12
C VAL A 117 -3.02 18.80 -16.27
N LYS A 118 -4.13 19.51 -16.55
CA LYS A 118 -5.33 18.97 -17.20
C LYS A 118 -5.05 18.75 -18.69
N ASP A 119 -3.90 18.18 -19.01
CA ASP A 119 -3.57 17.85 -20.38
C ASP A 119 -3.58 16.33 -20.52
N PRO A 120 -4.71 15.75 -20.99
CA PRO A 120 -4.81 14.33 -21.32
C PRO A 120 -3.75 13.89 -22.34
N SER A 121 -3.13 14.82 -23.07
CA SER A 121 -2.09 14.53 -24.07
C SER A 121 -0.69 14.31 -23.48
N THR A 122 -0.51 14.48 -22.16
CA THR A 122 0.73 14.06 -21.50
C THR A 122 0.75 12.54 -21.38
N ASN A 123 1.23 11.88 -22.44
CA ASN A 123 1.52 10.43 -22.59
C ASN A 123 2.62 9.93 -21.63
N ASP A 124 2.58 10.34 -20.36
CA ASP A 124 3.42 9.67 -19.36
C ASP A 124 2.80 8.31 -19.07
N GLU A 125 3.36 7.26 -19.68
CA GLU A 125 2.97 5.85 -19.52
C GLU A 125 2.87 5.43 -18.05
N ARG A 126 3.59 6.13 -17.14
CA ARG A 126 3.49 5.90 -15.70
C ARG A 126 2.08 6.15 -15.15
N ASN A 127 1.30 7.03 -15.77
CA ASN A 127 -0.09 7.28 -15.39
C ASN A 127 -1.04 6.14 -15.78
N LEU A 128 -0.59 5.22 -16.64
CA LEU A 128 -1.36 4.08 -17.12
C LEU A 128 -0.99 2.79 -16.38
N LEU A 129 -0.07 2.81 -15.41
CA LEU A 129 0.45 1.60 -14.77
C LEU A 129 -0.60 0.78 -14.01
N LEU A 130 -1.73 1.38 -13.61
CA LEU A 130 -2.86 0.60 -13.14
C LEU A 130 -3.33 -0.42 -14.20
N LEU A 131 -3.37 -0.01 -15.47
CA LEU A 131 -3.79 -0.86 -16.59
C LEU A 131 -2.79 -1.99 -16.87
N ALA A 132 -1.51 -1.83 -16.54
CA ALA A 132 -0.49 -2.88 -16.66
C ALA A 132 -0.79 -4.11 -15.80
N SER A 133 -1.62 -3.97 -14.76
CA SER A 133 -2.04 -5.09 -13.92
C SER A 133 -3.14 -5.95 -14.56
N ILE A 134 -3.87 -5.43 -15.55
CA ILE A 134 -5.04 -6.09 -16.14
C ILE A 134 -4.68 -7.46 -16.75
N PRO A 135 -3.59 -7.64 -17.52
CA PRO A 135 -3.22 -8.94 -18.06
C PRO A 135 -3.03 -10.01 -16.97
N VAL A 136 -2.34 -9.66 -15.88
CA VAL A 136 -2.15 -10.57 -14.72
C VAL A 136 -3.49 -10.97 -14.10
N ILE A 137 -4.39 -9.99 -13.90
CA ILE A 137 -5.72 -10.23 -13.29
C ILE A 137 -6.59 -11.10 -14.21
N LYS A 138 -6.59 -10.86 -15.52
CA LYS A 138 -7.37 -11.64 -16.48
C LYS A 138 -6.89 -13.08 -16.61
N GLU A 139 -5.57 -13.27 -16.61
CA GLU A 139 -4.96 -14.58 -16.79
C GLU A 139 -5.10 -15.45 -15.53
N LEU A 140 -4.81 -14.89 -14.36
CA LEU A 140 -4.81 -15.66 -13.09
C LEU A 140 -6.16 -15.69 -12.38
N LYS A 141 -7.10 -14.82 -12.79
CA LYS A 141 -8.45 -14.69 -12.24
C LYS A 141 -8.50 -14.70 -10.70
N PRO A 142 -7.79 -13.78 -10.00
CA PRO A 142 -7.77 -13.77 -8.54
C PRO A 142 -9.16 -13.61 -7.93
N ARG A 143 -9.33 -14.06 -6.68
CA ARG A 143 -10.60 -13.88 -5.96
C ARG A 143 -10.87 -12.39 -5.68
N MET A 144 -9.82 -11.66 -5.31
CA MET A 144 -9.86 -10.21 -5.20
C MET A 144 -8.55 -9.55 -5.67
N THR A 145 -8.68 -8.32 -6.15
CA THR A 145 -7.58 -7.40 -6.40
C THR A 145 -7.80 -6.15 -5.57
N VAL A 146 -6.78 -5.73 -4.82
CA VAL A 146 -6.81 -4.48 -4.06
C VAL A 146 -5.81 -3.52 -4.67
N VAL A 147 -6.29 -2.35 -5.08
CA VAL A 147 -5.48 -1.25 -5.61
C VAL A 147 -5.42 -0.16 -4.56
N GLU A 148 -4.21 0.24 -4.16
CA GLU A 148 -3.99 1.44 -3.34
C GLU A 148 -3.35 2.54 -4.17
N ASN A 149 -3.87 3.75 -4.02
CA ASN A 149 -3.29 4.93 -4.64
C ASN A 149 -3.68 6.23 -3.91
N VAL A 150 -3.15 7.36 -4.35
CA VAL A 150 -3.59 8.68 -3.87
C VAL A 150 -5.03 8.99 -4.31
N PRO A 151 -5.78 9.82 -3.58
CA PRO A 151 -7.18 10.17 -3.90
C PRO A 151 -7.41 10.64 -5.34
N GLN A 152 -6.44 11.34 -5.93
CA GLN A 152 -6.52 11.91 -7.28
C GLN A 152 -6.68 10.84 -8.38
N VAL A 153 -6.34 9.57 -8.12
CA VAL A 153 -6.51 8.49 -9.10
C VAL A 153 -7.97 8.31 -9.52
N LEU A 154 -8.92 8.59 -8.61
CA LEU A 154 -10.36 8.37 -8.83
C LEU A 154 -10.94 9.34 -9.86
N GLN A 155 -10.28 10.47 -10.11
CA GLN A 155 -10.73 11.50 -11.06
C GLN A 155 -9.74 11.67 -12.22
N ARG A 156 -8.80 10.74 -12.36
CA ARG A 156 -7.73 10.85 -13.35
C ARG A 156 -8.28 10.48 -14.73
N VAL A 157 -8.33 11.46 -15.62
CA VAL A 157 -8.66 11.28 -17.04
C VAL A 157 -7.39 11.03 -17.86
N VAL A 158 -7.43 10.02 -18.74
CA VAL A 158 -6.35 9.62 -19.64
C VAL A 158 -6.88 9.37 -21.06
N CYS A 159 -6.01 9.52 -22.06
CA CYS A 159 -6.24 9.04 -23.41
C CYS A 159 -5.49 7.72 -23.62
N ILE A 160 -6.16 6.73 -24.19
CA ILE A 160 -5.53 5.47 -24.64
C ILE A 160 -5.62 5.45 -26.15
N GLU A 161 -4.61 4.91 -26.84
CA GLU A 161 -4.53 4.95 -28.32
C GLU A 161 -5.77 4.35 -29.01
N GLU A 162 -6.45 3.41 -28.34
CA GLU A 162 -7.67 2.74 -28.82
C GLU A 162 -8.97 3.52 -28.57
N SER A 163 -8.94 4.64 -27.84
CA SER A 163 -10.11 5.48 -27.54
C SER A 163 -9.86 6.91 -27.99
N GLU A 164 -10.61 7.38 -29.01
CA GLU A 164 -10.54 8.77 -29.47
C GLU A 164 -10.96 9.78 -28.39
N GLU A 165 -11.75 9.35 -27.40
CA GLU A 165 -12.25 10.18 -26.31
C GLU A 165 -11.51 9.92 -24.99
N PRO A 166 -11.11 10.97 -24.24
CA PRO A 166 -10.56 10.84 -22.89
C PRO A 166 -11.54 10.16 -21.93
N ARG A 167 -11.06 9.25 -21.09
CA ARG A 167 -11.87 8.55 -20.08
C ARG A 167 -11.17 8.52 -18.73
N GLU A 168 -11.94 8.29 -17.67
CA GLU A 168 -11.38 8.08 -16.35
C GLU A 168 -10.61 6.75 -16.30
N LEU A 169 -9.42 6.77 -15.70
CA LEU A 169 -8.54 5.61 -15.59
C LEU A 169 -9.23 4.43 -14.89
N VAL A 170 -10.03 4.73 -13.87
CA VAL A 170 -10.81 3.72 -13.13
C VAL A 170 -11.93 3.14 -14.00
N GLU A 171 -12.59 3.95 -14.83
CA GLU A 171 -13.59 3.47 -15.79
C GLU A 171 -12.96 2.53 -16.83
N ILE A 172 -11.77 2.86 -17.33
CA ILE A 172 -11.03 1.99 -18.27
C ILE A 172 -10.66 0.67 -17.59
N PHE A 173 -10.18 0.72 -16.35
CA PHE A 173 -9.86 -0.47 -15.57
C PHE A 173 -11.09 -1.36 -15.35
N GLU A 174 -12.23 -0.77 -14.96
CA GLU A 174 -13.50 -1.46 -14.77
C GLU A 174 -14.01 -2.13 -16.04
N ARG A 175 -14.11 -1.36 -17.14
CA ARG A 175 -14.54 -1.89 -18.44
C ARG A 175 -13.64 -3.01 -18.93
N SER A 176 -12.34 -2.90 -18.66
CA SER A 176 -11.35 -3.89 -19.06
C SER A 176 -11.53 -5.21 -18.33
N LEU A 177 -11.84 -5.20 -17.02
CA LEU A 177 -12.17 -6.42 -16.27
C LEU A 177 -13.57 -6.95 -16.57
N GLY A 178 -14.47 -6.08 -17.06
CA GLY A 178 -15.79 -6.46 -17.55
C GLY A 178 -16.69 -7.04 -16.45
N SER A 179 -17.63 -7.89 -16.84
CA SER A 179 -18.60 -8.49 -15.91
C SER A 179 -18.02 -9.56 -15.00
N GLU A 180 -16.77 -9.99 -15.22
CA GLU A 180 -16.07 -11.00 -14.41
C GLU A 180 -15.72 -10.48 -13.01
N TYR A 181 -15.66 -9.16 -12.81
CA TYR A 181 -15.39 -8.53 -11.53
C TYR A 181 -16.45 -7.48 -11.15
N ARG A 182 -16.59 -7.25 -9.86
CA ARG A 182 -17.30 -6.10 -9.28
C ARG A 182 -16.30 -5.20 -8.61
N ILE A 183 -16.34 -3.92 -8.94
CA ILE A 183 -15.38 -2.94 -8.45
C ILE A 183 -16.06 -2.04 -7.41
N PHE A 184 -15.39 -1.89 -6.29
CA PHE A 184 -15.74 -0.98 -5.21
C PHE A 184 -14.61 0.03 -5.06
N SER A 185 -14.91 1.29 -4.79
CA SER A 185 -13.89 2.30 -4.51
C SER A 185 -14.30 3.18 -3.35
N THR A 186 -13.33 3.63 -2.55
CA THR A 186 -13.55 4.63 -1.51
C THR A 186 -12.26 5.36 -1.16
N LEU A 187 -12.40 6.42 -0.36
CA LEU A 187 -11.29 7.07 0.34
C LEU A 187 -11.16 6.52 1.75
N VAL A 188 -9.93 6.21 2.14
CA VAL A 188 -9.57 5.68 3.45
C VAL A 188 -8.58 6.64 4.11
N GLN A 189 -8.95 7.17 5.27
CA GLN A 189 -8.06 7.93 6.14
C GLN A 189 -7.31 6.96 7.05
N MET A 190 -5.99 6.91 6.99
CA MET A 190 -5.20 5.96 7.80
C MET A 190 -5.30 6.24 9.30
N ALA A 191 -5.58 7.49 9.70
CA ALA A 191 -5.84 7.84 11.09
C ALA A 191 -7.05 7.11 11.69
N ASP A 192 -8.07 6.78 10.87
CA ASP A 192 -9.24 6.00 11.27
C ASP A 192 -8.91 4.53 11.63
N TYR A 193 -7.67 4.10 11.36
CA TYR A 193 -7.17 2.76 11.66
C TYR A 193 -6.02 2.77 12.67
N GLY A 194 -5.84 3.89 13.37
CA GLY A 194 -4.85 4.02 14.45
C GLY A 194 -3.43 4.35 13.97
N VAL A 195 -3.26 4.78 12.72
CA VAL A 195 -1.97 5.32 12.27
C VAL A 195 -1.91 6.80 12.66
N PRO A 196 -0.87 7.28 13.39
CA PRO A 196 -0.77 8.68 13.81
C PRO A 196 -0.32 9.60 12.65
N GLN A 197 -1.06 9.56 11.55
CA GLN A 197 -0.78 10.31 10.33
C GLN A 197 -2.08 10.61 9.58
N ASP A 198 -2.28 11.88 9.24
CA ASP A 198 -3.26 12.28 8.24
C ASP A 198 -2.77 11.83 6.85
N ARG A 199 -3.33 10.73 6.36
CA ARG A 199 -2.99 10.11 5.09
C ARG A 199 -4.25 9.51 4.47
N ASN A 200 -4.85 10.26 3.55
CA ASN A 200 -5.93 9.76 2.72
C ASN A 200 -5.41 8.93 1.54
N ARG A 201 -6.06 7.80 1.27
CA ARG A 201 -5.79 6.93 0.11
C ARG A 201 -7.08 6.49 -0.57
N ALA A 202 -7.05 6.47 -1.90
CA ALA A 202 -8.04 5.76 -2.68
C ALA A 202 -7.74 4.27 -2.62
N ILE A 203 -8.73 3.49 -2.18
CA ILE A 203 -8.68 2.03 -2.22
C ILE A 203 -9.74 1.57 -3.21
N LEU A 204 -9.32 0.79 -4.20
CA LEU A 204 -10.22 0.10 -5.11
C LEU A 204 -10.13 -1.40 -4.84
N VAL A 205 -11.27 -2.05 -4.77
CA VAL A 205 -11.37 -3.50 -4.55
C VAL A 205 -12.16 -4.09 -5.71
N ALA A 206 -11.50 -4.88 -6.53
CA ALA A 206 -12.16 -5.69 -7.56
C ALA A 206 -12.34 -7.11 -7.02
N ILE A 207 -13.58 -7.55 -6.85
CA ILE A 207 -13.93 -8.89 -6.38
C ILE A 207 -14.49 -9.69 -7.54
N ARG A 208 -14.05 -10.94 -7.72
CA ARG A 208 -14.55 -11.81 -8.79
C ARG A 208 -16.06 -12.03 -8.61
N ALA A 209 -16.83 -11.90 -9.67
CA ALA A 209 -18.29 -11.78 -9.61
C ALA A 209 -19.00 -13.05 -9.07
N ASP A 210 -18.33 -14.20 -9.09
CA ASP A 210 -18.83 -15.47 -8.54
C ASP A 210 -18.55 -15.64 -7.04
N GLU A 211 -17.80 -14.73 -6.42
CA GLU A 211 -17.50 -14.80 -4.99
C GLU A 211 -18.76 -14.56 -4.14
N PRO A 212 -19.03 -15.39 -3.11
CA PRO A 212 -20.27 -15.32 -2.33
C PRO A 212 -20.53 -13.97 -1.66
N CYS A 213 -19.46 -13.24 -1.30
CA CYS A 213 -19.58 -11.95 -0.63
C CYS A 213 -20.16 -10.85 -1.53
N VAL A 214 -20.03 -10.96 -2.86
CA VAL A 214 -20.50 -9.94 -3.82
C VAL A 214 -22.00 -9.70 -3.68
N LYS A 215 -22.78 -10.78 -3.59
CA LYS A 215 -24.23 -10.69 -3.39
C LYS A 215 -24.59 -9.99 -2.09
N GLN A 216 -23.82 -10.21 -1.03
CA GLN A 216 -24.05 -9.58 0.27
C GLN A 216 -23.71 -8.09 0.23
N THR A 217 -22.58 -7.71 -0.38
CA THR A 217 -22.20 -6.31 -0.55
C THR A 217 -23.21 -5.54 -1.39
N GLU A 218 -23.72 -6.12 -2.49
CA GLU A 218 -24.72 -5.49 -3.34
C GLU A 218 -26.08 -5.33 -2.63
N THR A 219 -26.53 -6.37 -1.91
CA THR A 219 -27.83 -6.34 -1.23
C THR A 219 -27.85 -5.45 0.01
N GLN A 220 -26.73 -5.36 0.73
CA GLN A 220 -26.64 -4.61 1.99
C GLN A 220 -26.00 -3.22 1.83
N GLY A 221 -25.52 -2.89 0.62
CA GLY A 221 -24.79 -1.65 0.36
C GLY A 221 -23.48 -1.55 1.15
N LEU A 222 -22.88 -2.69 1.51
CA LEU A 222 -21.63 -2.73 2.28
C LEU A 222 -20.43 -2.64 1.35
N LEU A 223 -19.48 -1.79 1.69
CA LEU A 223 -18.16 -1.80 1.07
C LEU A 223 -17.33 -2.95 1.64
N PRO A 224 -16.55 -3.68 0.81
CA PRO A 224 -15.69 -4.77 1.25
C PRO A 224 -14.40 -4.24 1.90
N LEU A 225 -14.57 -3.44 2.96
CA LEU A 225 -13.49 -2.78 3.68
C LEU A 225 -13.61 -3.02 5.18
N PRO A 226 -12.49 -3.05 5.90
CA PRO A 226 -12.52 -3.10 7.36
C PRO A 226 -13.25 -1.86 7.88
N ARG A 227 -13.98 -2.02 8.99
CA ARG A 227 -14.58 -0.88 9.68
C ARG A 227 -13.47 -0.04 10.33
N PRO A 228 -13.60 1.29 10.35
CA PRO A 228 -12.77 2.16 11.17
C PRO A 228 -12.70 1.67 12.62
N THR A 229 -11.53 1.87 13.24
CA THR A 229 -11.31 1.60 14.67
C THR A 229 -11.13 2.89 15.46
N HIS A 230 -10.82 3.99 14.77
CA HIS A 230 -10.59 5.31 15.32
C HIS A 230 -11.37 6.38 14.55
N ALA A 231 -11.51 7.57 15.12
CA ALA A 231 -12.05 8.76 14.47
C ALA A 231 -11.50 10.05 15.11
N GLU A 232 -11.55 11.17 14.38
CA GLU A 232 -11.15 12.50 14.89
C GLU A 232 -12.00 12.90 16.10
N ILE A 233 -13.32 12.71 15.97
CA ILE A 233 -14.30 12.87 17.02
C ILE A 233 -14.99 11.51 17.17
N PRO A 234 -14.63 10.71 18.19
CA PRO A 234 -15.14 9.34 18.31
C PRO A 234 -16.62 9.32 18.66
N GLU A 235 -17.39 8.59 17.85
CA GLU A 235 -18.76 8.15 18.12
C GLU A 235 -18.78 6.61 18.24
N ASP A 236 -19.77 6.03 18.92
CA ASP A 236 -20.10 4.59 18.90
C ASP A 236 -18.90 3.60 18.94
N GLY A 237 -18.22 3.52 20.08
CA GLY A 237 -17.22 2.46 20.33
C GLY A 237 -15.89 2.60 19.57
N LEU A 238 -15.69 3.70 18.83
CA LEU A 238 -14.41 4.05 18.21
C LEU A 238 -13.47 4.72 19.21
N CYS A 239 -12.17 4.53 19.00
CA CYS A 239 -11.13 5.27 19.72
C CYS A 239 -10.91 6.67 19.11
N PRO A 240 -10.44 7.67 19.87
CA PRO A 240 -9.93 8.90 19.26
C PRO A 240 -8.68 8.61 18.44
N TRP A 241 -8.41 9.39 17.38
CA TRP A 241 -7.16 9.30 16.63
C TRP A 241 -5.92 9.35 17.53
N ILE A 242 -4.91 8.53 17.19
CA ILE A 242 -3.65 8.44 17.94
C ILE A 242 -2.76 9.62 17.58
N THR A 243 -2.27 10.34 18.59
CA THR A 243 -1.30 11.41 18.41
C THR A 243 0.13 10.88 18.24
N LEU A 244 1.02 11.69 17.67
CA LEU A 244 2.44 11.33 17.58
C LEU A 244 3.06 11.11 18.97
N GLU A 245 2.69 11.93 19.96
CA GLU A 245 3.18 11.81 21.32
C GLU A 245 2.77 10.47 21.95
N GLU A 246 1.49 10.11 21.87
CA GLU A 246 0.99 8.82 22.37
C GLU A 246 1.68 7.65 21.68
N TRP A 247 1.91 7.73 20.37
CA TRP A 247 2.61 6.68 19.63
C TRP A 247 4.07 6.54 20.09
N PHE A 248 4.81 7.63 20.18
CA PHE A 248 6.20 7.59 20.65
C PHE A 248 6.33 7.08 22.09
N ASN A 249 5.42 7.49 22.97
CA ASN A 249 5.37 7.03 24.36
C ASN A 249 5.13 5.51 24.47
N GLN A 250 4.53 4.87 23.46
CA GLN A 250 4.33 3.42 23.42
C GLN A 250 5.51 2.63 22.85
N MET A 251 6.40 3.26 22.08
CA MET A 251 7.47 2.55 21.36
C MET A 251 8.77 2.38 22.15
N ASP A 252 8.92 3.04 23.30
CA ASP A 252 10.12 2.99 24.16
C ASP A 252 11.43 3.27 23.40
N TYR A 253 11.38 4.24 22.48
CA TYR A 253 12.57 4.69 21.76
C TYR A 253 13.41 5.63 22.64
N PRO A 254 14.73 5.41 22.75
CA PRO A 254 15.58 6.33 23.50
C PRO A 254 15.62 7.69 22.81
N THR A 255 15.67 8.76 23.60
CA THR A 255 15.81 10.12 23.09
C THR A 255 17.13 10.27 22.33
N LEU A 256 17.07 10.90 21.16
CA LEU A 256 18.22 11.25 20.34
C LEU A 256 18.39 12.77 20.28
N ASP A 257 19.62 13.20 20.02
CA ASP A 257 19.96 14.62 19.89
C ASP A 257 20.79 14.82 18.62
N ALA A 258 20.30 15.68 17.72
CA ALA A 258 20.92 16.00 16.44
C ALA A 258 22.23 16.79 16.54
N LYS A 259 22.70 17.18 17.74
CA LYS A 259 23.92 17.98 17.96
C LYS A 259 25.21 17.34 17.46
N SER A 260 25.31 16.01 17.48
CA SER A 260 26.51 15.29 17.05
C SER A 260 26.17 13.95 16.45
N SER A 261 27.05 13.40 15.60
CA SER A 261 26.84 12.07 15.02
C SER A 261 26.69 10.96 16.06
N LYS A 262 27.27 11.13 17.25
CA LYS A 262 27.16 10.17 18.37
C LYS A 262 25.80 10.26 19.04
N SER A 263 25.32 11.46 19.34
CA SER A 263 24.03 11.68 20.01
C SER A 263 22.83 11.49 19.09
N ALA A 264 23.03 11.58 17.78
CA ALA A 264 21.99 11.47 16.77
C ALA A 264 21.65 10.01 16.41
N ARG A 265 22.31 9.03 17.04
CA ARG A 265 22.18 7.60 16.73
C ARG A 265 22.00 6.79 18.01
N CYS A 266 21.19 5.74 17.92
CA CYS A 266 21.05 4.76 18.97
C CYS A 266 22.12 3.67 18.85
N ASP A 267 22.86 3.39 19.92
CA ASP A 267 23.89 2.35 19.92
C ASP A 267 23.29 0.94 19.77
N SER A 268 22.10 0.70 20.35
CA SER A 268 21.45 -0.61 20.34
C SER A 268 20.60 -0.89 19.09
N ASP A 269 20.30 0.13 18.28
CA ASP A 269 19.47 0.00 17.09
C ASP A 269 19.97 0.90 15.95
N PRO A 270 20.58 0.31 14.92
CA PRO A 270 21.18 1.07 13.82
C PRO A 270 20.16 1.83 12.96
N LEU A 271 18.87 1.50 13.05
CA LEU A 271 17.80 2.16 12.30
C LEU A 271 17.15 3.30 13.09
N HIS A 272 17.37 3.38 14.40
CA HIS A 272 16.91 4.50 15.23
C HIS A 272 17.94 5.63 15.22
N PHE A 273 17.81 6.54 14.26
CA PHE A 273 18.68 7.71 14.14
C PHE A 273 17.92 8.94 13.62
N VAL A 274 18.47 10.12 13.92
CA VAL A 274 18.09 11.40 13.32
C VAL A 274 19.27 11.97 12.53
N PRO A 275 19.06 12.87 11.56
CA PRO A 275 20.16 13.57 10.92
C PRO A 275 20.95 14.41 11.94
N SER A 276 22.28 14.37 11.89
CA SER A 276 23.11 15.31 12.63
C SER A 276 23.08 16.69 11.95
N TYR A 277 22.81 17.74 12.71
CA TYR A 277 22.73 19.11 12.20
C TYR A 277 24.04 19.86 12.37
N GLN A 278 24.26 20.84 11.48
CA GLN A 278 25.25 21.89 11.71
C GLN A 278 24.80 22.78 12.88
N GLU A 279 25.74 23.46 13.52
CA GLU A 279 25.50 24.22 14.76
C GLU A 279 24.38 25.26 14.61
N ASP A 280 24.38 26.00 13.50
CA ASP A 280 23.36 27.00 13.17
C ASP A 280 21.94 26.39 13.13
N ARG A 281 21.76 25.29 12.38
CA ARG A 281 20.50 24.59 12.26
C ARG A 281 20.08 23.94 13.57
N TYR A 282 21.03 23.42 14.33
CA TYR A 282 20.76 22.82 15.64
C TYR A 282 20.18 23.87 16.61
N LEU A 283 20.84 25.04 16.71
CA LEU A 283 20.38 26.14 17.56
C LEU A 283 18.98 26.63 17.13
N MET A 284 18.75 26.78 15.82
CA MET A 284 17.43 27.16 15.31
C MET A 284 16.32 26.20 15.73
N VAL A 285 16.59 24.89 15.76
CA VAL A 285 15.59 23.88 16.19
C VAL A 285 15.45 23.86 17.71
N ALA A 286 16.55 24.00 18.45
CA ALA A 286 16.56 24.02 19.91
C ALA A 286 15.83 25.24 20.51
N ASP A 287 15.82 26.36 19.79
CA ASP A 287 15.12 27.59 20.17
C ASP A 287 13.60 27.52 19.90
N ILE A 288 13.10 26.46 19.24
CA ILE A 288 11.66 26.26 19.08
C ILE A 288 11.09 25.82 20.43
N PRO A 289 10.18 26.60 21.05
CA PRO A 289 9.61 26.24 22.34
C PRO A 289 8.85 24.91 22.22
N PRO A 290 8.98 23.99 23.19
CA PRO A 290 8.18 22.78 23.21
C PRO A 290 6.69 23.15 23.30
N LYS A 291 5.86 22.45 22.53
CA LYS A 291 4.40 22.60 22.57
C LYS A 291 3.79 21.87 23.75
#